data_AF-A0A399HYM8-F1
#
_entry.id   AF-A0A399HYM8-F1
#
_cell.length_a   1.000
_cell.length_b   1.000
_cell.length_c   1.000
_cell.angle_alpha   90.00
_cell.angle_beta   90.00
_cell.angle_gamma   90.00
#
_symmetry.space_group_name_H-M   'P 1'
#
loop_
_entity.id
_entity.type
_entity.pdbx_description
1 polymer ?
#
loop_
_entity_poly.entity_id
_entity_poly.type
_entity_poly.pdbx_seq_one_letter_code
_entity_poly.pdbx_strand_id
1 'polypeptide(L)'
;MDLKYGSTSFPLVLPMGRLAGTIEPAIAPVSATPEEVINQALDVCQQTISAFKPGERVVIVTSDITRYSGSEIYLPLLVERLNRQGIPDHDIEILIALGIHRKQSDHEHEKILGPLYKRISVVDHDCDDAAGLTLLGRTANGIEVSVNRRAIEAERLILTGVIGFHYFAGFGGGRKSVLPGIASRHACMASHFAVLNPQPGGGKNPLATTGRLEGNPVHQAMLDACAMADPDLILNTVLSLDKRIMAAFAGSWQEAHEEGCRFYAKHFSFPLKEKADLVIVSCGGFPKDINLIQAHKSMEYASQALKDGGVMVFLAECRDGFGNATFYNWFRHKRLDEFEAALREHYEINGQTAYSMLTKAQRFRIILVSNFSAHQVEEMGMLPAHSLHDAVAMAEQYLPSDWRALVMPEGGSVLPVAVS
;
A
#
# COMPACT_ATOMS: atom_id res chain seq x y z
N MET A 1 -4.38 28.18 -6.35
CA MET A 1 -3.55 26.98 -6.63
C MET A 1 -4.36 26.04 -7.49
N ASP A 2 -3.71 25.20 -8.30
CA ASP A 2 -4.41 24.26 -9.19
C ASP A 2 -4.37 22.85 -8.61
N LEU A 3 -5.51 22.16 -8.64
CA LEU A 3 -5.65 20.78 -8.21
C LEU A 3 -5.80 19.87 -9.43
N LYS A 4 -4.94 18.85 -9.52
CA LYS A 4 -4.94 17.92 -10.66
C LYS A 4 -6.19 17.03 -10.67
N TYR A 5 -6.66 16.65 -11.85
CA TYR A 5 -7.78 15.74 -12.07
C TYR A 5 -7.58 15.06 -13.43
N GLY A 6 -7.36 13.75 -13.45
CA GLY A 6 -7.01 13.04 -14.68
C GLY A 6 -5.80 13.67 -15.36
N SER A 7 -5.96 14.05 -16.63
CA SER A 7 -4.93 14.75 -17.41
C SER A 7 -5.05 16.28 -17.36
N THR A 8 -5.96 16.84 -16.55
CA THR A 8 -6.23 18.27 -16.44
C THR A 8 -6.03 18.78 -15.01
N SER A 9 -6.38 20.05 -14.76
CA SER A 9 -6.37 20.65 -13.43
C SER A 9 -7.51 21.65 -13.27
N PHE A 10 -8.03 21.78 -12.05
CA PHE A 10 -9.02 22.78 -11.70
C PHE A 10 -8.41 23.88 -10.81
N PRO A 11 -8.70 25.16 -11.06
CA PRO A 11 -8.30 26.23 -10.17
C PRO A 11 -9.12 26.16 -8.87
N LEU A 12 -8.43 26.16 -7.73
CA LEU A 12 -9.06 26.27 -6.43
C LEU A 12 -9.19 27.75 -6.03
N VAL A 13 -10.43 28.17 -5.80
CA VAL A 13 -10.78 29.48 -5.24
C VAL A 13 -11.54 29.24 -3.94
N LEU A 14 -11.08 29.87 -2.86
CA LEU A 14 -11.73 29.83 -1.54
C LEU A 14 -11.91 31.26 -1.02
N PRO A 15 -12.95 31.53 -0.21
CA PRO A 15 -13.10 32.82 0.43
C PRO A 15 -11.89 33.16 1.31
N MET A 16 -11.56 34.46 1.37
CA MET A 16 -10.41 34.95 2.15
C MET A 16 -10.52 34.51 3.62
N GLY A 17 -9.41 34.03 4.18
CA GLY A 17 -9.36 33.60 5.59
C GLY A 17 -9.96 32.22 5.87
N ARG A 18 -10.40 31.45 4.86
CA ARG A 18 -10.92 30.08 5.06
C ARG A 18 -9.86 28.99 5.01
N LEU A 19 -8.80 29.21 4.25
CA LEU A 19 -7.70 28.25 4.14
C LEU A 19 -6.89 28.21 5.46
N ALA A 20 -6.85 27.04 6.08
CA ALA A 20 -6.05 26.77 7.27
C ALA A 20 -4.64 26.29 6.93
N GLY A 21 -4.47 25.60 5.80
CA GLY A 21 -3.17 25.16 5.32
C GLY A 21 -3.26 24.18 4.17
N THR A 22 -2.10 23.91 3.58
CA THR A 22 -1.90 22.88 2.56
C THR A 22 -1.12 21.74 3.19
N ILE A 23 -1.59 20.51 3.01
CA ILE A 23 -0.97 19.30 3.50
C ILE A 23 -0.15 18.71 2.34
N GLU A 24 1.16 18.78 2.48
CA GLU A 24 2.15 18.27 1.53
C GLU A 24 3.24 17.52 2.31
N PRO A 25 3.88 16.51 1.71
CA PRO A 25 4.93 15.77 2.39
C PRO A 25 6.20 16.61 2.52
N ALA A 26 6.84 16.56 3.69
CA ALA A 26 8.06 17.29 3.98
C ALA A 26 9.29 16.45 3.61
N ILE A 27 9.55 16.33 2.30
CA ILE A 27 10.61 15.48 1.76
C ILE A 27 11.84 16.32 1.42
N ALA A 28 12.96 16.05 2.08
CA ALA A 28 14.23 16.66 1.72
C ALA A 28 14.76 16.09 0.39
N PRO A 29 15.42 16.89 -0.46
CA PRO A 29 16.12 16.38 -1.64
C PRO A 29 17.16 15.33 -1.24
N VAL A 30 17.25 14.25 -2.03
CA VAL A 30 18.24 13.20 -1.82
C VAL A 30 19.51 13.57 -2.57
N SER A 31 20.62 13.74 -1.83
CA SER A 31 21.91 14.07 -2.41
C SER A 31 22.74 12.85 -2.84
N ALA A 32 22.54 11.71 -2.19
CA ALA A 32 23.25 10.47 -2.49
C ALA A 32 22.70 9.79 -3.76
N THR A 33 23.53 9.02 -4.45
CA THR A 33 23.06 8.18 -5.56
C THR A 33 22.29 6.97 -5.02
N PRO A 34 21.36 6.39 -5.80
CA PRO A 34 20.71 5.13 -5.44
C PRO A 34 21.70 4.03 -5.04
N GLU A 35 22.81 3.91 -5.75
CA GLU A 35 23.85 2.90 -5.51
C GLU A 35 24.57 3.12 -4.17
N GLU A 36 24.86 4.37 -3.80
CA GLU A 36 25.45 4.71 -2.49
C GLU A 36 24.50 4.31 -1.36
N VAL A 37 23.22 4.68 -1.48
CA VAL A 37 22.18 4.36 -0.49
C VAL A 37 22.02 2.85 -0.32
N ILE A 38 21.98 2.09 -1.41
CA ILE A 38 21.82 0.63 -1.38
C ILE A 38 23.08 -0.03 -0.78
N ASN A 39 24.27 0.39 -1.19
CA ASN A 39 25.50 -0.20 -0.67
C ASN A 39 25.67 0.05 0.83
N GLN A 40 25.35 1.25 1.30
CA GLN A 40 25.38 1.56 2.73
C GLN A 40 24.44 0.65 3.53
N ALA A 41 23.23 0.38 3.03
CA ALA A 41 22.31 -0.55 3.67
C ALA A 41 22.85 -1.99 3.67
N LEU A 42 23.39 -2.44 2.54
CA LEU A 42 23.96 -3.79 2.43
C LEU A 42 25.22 -4.00 3.29
N ASP A 43 25.97 -2.95 3.61
CA ASP A 43 27.15 -3.04 4.50
C ASP A 43 26.77 -3.53 5.90
N VAL A 44 25.57 -3.17 6.38
CA VAL A 44 25.01 -3.66 7.64
C VAL A 44 24.81 -5.18 7.60
N CYS A 45 24.55 -5.75 6.42
CA CYS A 45 24.31 -7.18 6.22
C CYS A 45 25.57 -7.99 5.93
N GLN A 46 26.76 -7.38 5.91
CA GLN A 46 27.99 -8.06 5.47
C GLN A 46 28.26 -9.34 6.28
N GLN A 47 28.03 -9.30 7.60
CA GLN A 47 28.24 -10.46 8.46
C GLN A 47 27.26 -11.61 8.13
N THR A 48 26.00 -11.31 7.87
CA THR A 48 24.98 -12.29 7.48
C THR A 48 25.31 -12.90 6.12
N ILE A 49 25.62 -12.05 5.13
CA ILE A 49 25.95 -12.49 3.77
C ILE A 49 27.24 -13.33 3.77
N SER A 50 28.25 -12.99 4.57
CA SER A 50 29.48 -13.78 4.71
C SER A 50 29.30 -15.13 5.39
N ALA A 51 28.15 -15.40 6.03
CA ALA A 51 27.84 -16.71 6.58
C ALA A 51 27.28 -17.70 5.53
N PHE A 52 26.94 -17.21 4.34
CA PHE A 52 26.43 -18.03 3.24
C PHE A 52 27.59 -18.85 2.65
N LYS A 53 27.30 -20.08 2.23
CA LYS A 53 28.31 -21.04 1.80
C LYS A 53 28.15 -21.38 0.32
N PRO A 54 29.25 -21.54 -0.44
CA PRO A 54 29.18 -22.04 -1.81
C PRO A 54 28.35 -23.33 -1.92
N GLY A 55 27.47 -23.39 -2.91
CA GLY A 55 26.54 -24.50 -3.14
C GLY A 55 25.21 -24.42 -2.38
N GLU A 56 25.01 -23.42 -1.51
CA GLU A 56 23.69 -23.12 -0.94
C GLU A 56 22.80 -22.44 -2.00
N ARG A 57 21.56 -22.92 -2.17
CA ARG A 57 20.57 -22.27 -3.03
C ARG A 57 20.03 -21.03 -2.33
N VAL A 58 20.09 -19.89 -3.02
CA VAL A 58 19.58 -18.60 -2.53
C VAL A 58 18.33 -18.22 -3.32
N VAL A 59 17.21 -18.02 -2.62
CA VAL A 59 16.00 -17.43 -3.21
C VAL A 59 15.86 -15.99 -2.76
N ILE A 60 15.73 -15.09 -3.74
CA ILE A 60 15.47 -13.67 -3.51
C ILE A 60 14.04 -13.37 -3.93
N VAL A 61 13.19 -13.03 -2.98
CA VAL A 61 11.80 -12.65 -3.22
C VAL A 61 11.74 -11.16 -3.54
N THR A 62 11.23 -10.77 -4.71
CA THR A 62 11.11 -9.36 -5.11
C THR A 62 9.69 -8.98 -5.52
N SER A 63 9.38 -7.69 -5.45
CA SER A 63 8.06 -7.16 -5.82
C SER A 63 7.79 -7.27 -7.33
N ASP A 64 6.52 -7.38 -7.69
CA ASP A 64 6.08 -7.40 -9.08
C ASP A 64 6.05 -6.01 -9.74
N ILE A 65 5.74 -5.95 -11.05
CA ILE A 65 5.72 -4.68 -11.81
C ILE A 65 4.72 -3.65 -11.27
N THR A 66 3.68 -4.09 -10.54
CA THR A 66 2.66 -3.18 -9.99
C THR A 66 3.19 -2.38 -8.79
N ARG A 67 4.38 -2.71 -8.29
CA ARG A 67 5.06 -2.07 -7.17
C ARG A 67 6.50 -1.76 -7.54
N TYR A 68 6.69 -0.62 -8.19
CA TYR A 68 8.03 -0.12 -8.45
C TYR A 68 8.81 0.02 -7.12
N SER A 69 9.96 -0.65 -7.05
CA SER A 69 10.82 -0.70 -5.87
C SER A 69 12.27 -0.29 -6.17
N GLY A 70 12.61 -0.04 -7.43
CA GLY A 70 14.00 0.15 -7.89
C GLY A 70 14.80 -1.16 -7.91
N SER A 71 14.13 -2.29 -8.17
CA SER A 71 14.72 -3.63 -8.17
C SER A 71 15.79 -3.80 -9.24
N GLU A 72 15.65 -3.13 -10.36
CA GLU A 72 16.63 -3.08 -11.44
C GLU A 72 17.96 -2.44 -11.00
N ILE A 73 17.96 -1.74 -9.87
CA ILE A 73 19.14 -1.11 -9.26
C ILE A 73 19.66 -1.96 -8.10
N TYR A 74 18.80 -2.36 -7.15
CA TYR A 74 19.27 -3.04 -5.95
C TYR A 74 19.56 -4.54 -6.15
N LEU A 75 18.87 -5.23 -7.08
CA LEU A 75 19.11 -6.66 -7.30
C LEU A 75 20.52 -6.92 -7.84
N PRO A 76 21.03 -6.19 -8.86
CA PRO A 76 22.41 -6.37 -9.32
C PRO A 76 23.45 -6.18 -8.21
N LEU A 77 23.29 -5.17 -7.35
CA LEU A 77 24.21 -4.89 -6.25
C LEU A 77 24.18 -5.99 -5.18
N LEU A 78 22.99 -6.50 -4.84
CA LEU A 78 22.83 -7.62 -3.92
C LEU A 78 23.45 -8.91 -4.48
N VAL A 79 23.14 -9.24 -5.74
CA VAL A 79 23.69 -10.42 -6.42
C VAL A 79 25.21 -10.35 -6.52
N GLU A 80 25.78 -9.19 -6.82
CA GLU A 80 27.23 -9.03 -6.86
C GLU A 80 27.87 -9.33 -5.49
N ARG A 81 27.25 -8.94 -4.38
CA ARG A 81 27.75 -9.30 -3.04
C ARG A 81 27.70 -10.80 -2.79
N LEU A 82 26.61 -11.46 -3.20
CA LEU A 82 26.49 -12.92 -3.10
C LEU A 82 27.54 -13.62 -3.96
N ASN A 83 27.75 -13.17 -5.20
CA ASN A 83 28.81 -13.70 -6.08
C ASN A 83 30.20 -13.54 -5.47
N ARG A 84 30.50 -12.40 -4.83
CA ARG A 84 31.77 -12.17 -4.14
C ARG A 84 31.97 -13.09 -2.93
N GLN A 85 30.90 -13.59 -2.31
CA GLN A 85 30.97 -14.64 -1.28
C GLN A 85 31.05 -16.06 -1.85
N GLY A 86 31.10 -16.21 -3.17
CA GLY A 86 31.22 -17.51 -3.83
C GLY A 86 29.88 -18.20 -4.11
N ILE A 87 28.75 -17.48 -4.07
CA ILE A 87 27.45 -17.97 -4.55
C ILE A 87 27.31 -17.61 -6.05
N PRO A 88 27.49 -18.57 -6.97
CA PRO A 88 27.37 -18.31 -8.41
C PRO A 88 25.90 -18.07 -8.82
N ASP A 89 25.69 -17.43 -9.97
CA ASP A 89 24.35 -17.09 -10.48
C ASP A 89 23.39 -18.28 -10.59
N HIS A 90 23.90 -19.48 -10.89
CA HIS A 90 23.08 -20.68 -11.04
C HIS A 90 22.55 -21.22 -9.71
N ASP A 91 23.10 -20.78 -8.58
CA ASP A 91 22.61 -21.08 -7.24
C ASP A 91 21.61 -20.01 -6.74
N ILE A 92 21.38 -18.95 -7.52
CA ILE A 92 20.46 -17.85 -7.19
C ILE A 92 19.18 -17.97 -8.03
N GLU A 93 18.02 -17.82 -7.40
CA GLU A 93 16.72 -17.73 -8.06
C GLU A 93 15.94 -16.50 -7.58
N ILE A 94 15.37 -15.75 -8.52
CA ILE A 94 14.46 -14.64 -8.23
C ILE A 94 13.02 -15.15 -8.23
N LEU A 95 12.32 -14.99 -7.11
CA LEU A 95 10.90 -15.30 -6.98
C LEU A 95 10.08 -14.01 -6.97
N ILE A 96 9.23 -13.81 -7.98
CA ILE A 96 8.36 -12.62 -8.04
C ILE A 96 7.15 -12.81 -7.12
N ALA A 97 7.01 -11.90 -6.15
CA ALA A 97 5.94 -11.87 -5.16
C ALA A 97 4.64 -11.29 -5.75
N LEU A 98 3.88 -12.13 -6.46
CA LEU A 98 2.61 -11.75 -7.10
C LEU A 98 1.44 -11.66 -6.11
N GLY A 99 1.50 -12.39 -5.00
CA GLY A 99 0.30 -12.72 -4.24
C GLY A 99 -0.78 -13.28 -5.17
N ILE A 100 -1.86 -12.52 -5.34
CA ILE A 100 -3.00 -12.90 -6.19
C ILE A 100 -2.99 -12.25 -7.59
N HIS A 101 -1.92 -11.55 -7.96
CA HIS A 101 -1.81 -10.88 -9.25
C HIS A 101 -1.53 -11.86 -10.39
N ARG A 102 -1.73 -11.39 -11.63
CA ARG A 102 -1.36 -12.15 -12.83
C ARG A 102 0.16 -12.32 -12.95
N LYS A 103 0.56 -13.34 -13.70
CA LYS A 103 1.94 -13.55 -14.14
C LYS A 103 2.47 -12.35 -14.93
N GLN A 104 3.76 -12.13 -14.82
CA GLN A 104 4.50 -11.10 -15.53
C GLN A 104 4.81 -11.56 -16.95
N SER A 105 4.89 -10.61 -17.86
CA SER A 105 5.47 -10.84 -19.19
C SER A 105 6.99 -10.75 -19.15
N ASP A 106 7.67 -11.31 -20.14
CA ASP A 106 9.12 -11.20 -20.34
C ASP A 106 9.64 -9.75 -20.25
N HIS A 107 8.90 -8.79 -20.80
CA HIS A 107 9.24 -7.37 -20.73
C HIS A 107 9.11 -6.78 -19.32
N GLU A 108 8.16 -7.27 -18.54
CA GLU A 108 8.00 -6.89 -17.15
C GLU A 108 9.10 -7.52 -16.29
N HIS A 109 9.48 -8.77 -16.55
CA HIS A 109 10.66 -9.39 -15.92
C HIS A 109 11.94 -8.61 -16.24
N GLU A 110 12.17 -8.23 -17.50
CA GLU A 110 13.32 -7.42 -17.90
C GLU A 110 13.38 -6.10 -17.13
N LYS A 111 12.24 -5.41 -16.97
CA LYS A 111 12.16 -4.18 -16.17
C LYS A 111 12.43 -4.39 -14.69
N ILE A 112 11.99 -5.51 -14.11
CA ILE A 112 12.18 -5.80 -12.68
C ILE A 112 13.64 -6.19 -12.41
N LEU A 113 14.23 -7.03 -13.25
CA LEU A 113 15.56 -7.60 -13.03
C LEU A 113 16.69 -6.72 -13.58
N GLY A 114 16.40 -5.87 -14.56
CA GLY A 114 17.39 -5.06 -15.25
C GLY A 114 18.53 -5.92 -15.82
N PRO A 115 19.81 -5.63 -15.51
CA PRO A 115 20.97 -6.38 -16.02
C PRO A 115 21.00 -7.87 -15.67
N LEU A 116 20.20 -8.33 -14.70
CA LEU A 116 20.14 -9.75 -14.32
C LEU A 116 19.21 -10.59 -15.19
N TYR A 117 18.39 -9.96 -16.02
CA TYR A 117 17.46 -10.67 -16.89
C TYR A 117 18.24 -11.60 -17.85
N LYS A 118 17.80 -12.87 -17.95
CA LYS A 118 18.48 -13.98 -18.65
C LYS A 118 19.81 -14.45 -18.08
N ARG A 119 20.36 -13.76 -17.07
CA ARG A 119 21.56 -14.19 -16.32
C ARG A 119 21.21 -15.08 -15.14
N ILE A 120 20.08 -14.80 -14.49
CA ILE A 120 19.59 -15.52 -13.29
C ILE A 120 18.18 -16.07 -13.55
N SER A 121 17.86 -17.22 -12.95
CA SER A 121 16.52 -17.82 -13.00
C SER A 121 15.49 -16.87 -12.37
N VAL A 122 14.34 -16.70 -13.03
CA VAL A 122 13.21 -15.93 -12.50
C VAL A 122 11.94 -16.76 -12.60
N VAL A 123 11.17 -16.79 -11.51
CA VAL A 123 9.92 -17.54 -11.42
C VAL A 123 8.84 -16.65 -10.82
N ASP A 124 7.65 -16.70 -11.40
CA ASP A 124 6.47 -16.05 -10.84
C ASP A 124 5.79 -16.94 -9.80
N HIS A 125 5.47 -16.37 -8.64
CA HIS A 125 4.63 -17.04 -7.66
C HIS A 125 3.24 -17.38 -8.25
N ASP A 126 2.70 -18.54 -7.91
CA ASP A 126 1.33 -18.92 -8.27
C ASP A 126 0.57 -19.33 -7.00
N CYS A 127 -0.38 -18.49 -6.58
CA CYS A 127 -1.12 -18.66 -5.32
C CYS A 127 -2.17 -19.77 -5.37
N ASP A 128 -2.45 -20.30 -6.57
CA ASP A 128 -3.43 -21.37 -6.82
C ASP A 128 -2.75 -22.70 -7.20
N ASP A 129 -1.43 -22.72 -7.39
CA ASP A 129 -0.67 -23.95 -7.65
C ASP A 129 -0.41 -24.73 -6.35
N ALA A 130 -1.34 -25.62 -6.01
CA ALA A 130 -1.21 -26.48 -4.83
C ALA A 130 0.09 -27.32 -4.83
N ALA A 131 0.62 -27.68 -6.00
CA ALA A 131 1.86 -28.43 -6.13
C ALA A 131 3.11 -27.52 -6.07
N GLY A 132 2.98 -26.20 -6.12
CA GLY A 132 4.05 -25.23 -5.89
C GLY A 132 4.06 -24.67 -4.47
N LEU A 133 3.05 -25.00 -3.66
CA LEU A 133 2.87 -24.52 -2.30
C LEU A 133 3.26 -25.57 -1.26
N THR A 134 3.62 -25.12 -0.07
CA THR A 134 3.85 -25.95 1.12
C THR A 134 3.24 -25.29 2.35
N LEU A 135 2.70 -26.09 3.26
CA LEU A 135 2.12 -25.62 4.52
C LEU A 135 3.23 -25.31 5.53
N LEU A 136 3.27 -24.08 6.02
CA LEU A 136 4.20 -23.66 7.08
C LEU A 136 3.62 -23.87 8.48
N GLY A 137 2.33 -23.61 8.65
CA GLY A 137 1.69 -23.68 9.96
C GLY A 137 0.42 -22.84 10.03
N ARG A 138 0.08 -22.40 11.24
CA ARG A 138 -1.09 -21.57 11.53
C ARG A 138 -0.69 -20.36 12.35
N THR A 139 -1.21 -19.19 12.00
CA THR A 139 -1.02 -17.96 12.80
C THR A 139 -1.71 -18.08 14.16
N ALA A 140 -1.40 -17.17 15.09
CA ALA A 140 -2.04 -17.16 16.41
C ALA A 140 -3.58 -17.06 16.32
N ASN A 141 -4.09 -16.43 15.24
CA ASN A 141 -5.52 -16.28 14.98
C ASN A 141 -6.10 -17.40 14.09
N GLY A 142 -5.37 -18.50 13.90
CA GLY A 142 -5.85 -19.72 13.24
C GLY A 142 -5.79 -19.72 11.71
N ILE A 143 -5.21 -18.69 11.08
CA ILE A 143 -5.06 -18.63 9.62
C ILE A 143 -4.02 -19.68 9.20
N GLU A 144 -4.41 -20.60 8.32
CA GLU A 144 -3.48 -21.54 7.72
C GLU A 144 -2.57 -20.82 6.72
N VAL A 145 -1.25 -20.97 6.90
CA VAL A 145 -0.23 -20.29 6.10
C VAL A 145 0.47 -21.31 5.23
N SER A 146 0.15 -21.28 3.93
CA SER A 146 0.89 -22.00 2.90
C SER A 146 1.55 -21.02 1.95
N VAL A 147 2.83 -21.26 1.63
CA VAL A 147 3.65 -20.36 0.78
C VAL A 147 4.40 -21.14 -0.29
N ASN A 148 5.03 -20.43 -1.23
CA ASN A 148 5.80 -21.04 -2.30
C ASN A 148 6.96 -21.89 -1.76
N ARG A 149 6.98 -23.16 -2.13
CA ARG A 149 7.99 -24.11 -1.63
C ARG A 149 9.40 -23.75 -2.00
N ARG A 150 9.62 -23.08 -3.14
CA ARG A 150 10.96 -22.66 -3.58
C ARG A 150 11.62 -21.76 -2.55
N ALA A 151 10.85 -20.88 -1.91
CA ALA A 151 11.36 -19.98 -0.87
C ALA A 151 11.75 -20.73 0.41
N ILE A 152 11.03 -21.78 0.76
CA ILE A 152 11.16 -22.49 2.05
C ILE A 152 12.14 -23.67 1.96
N GLU A 153 12.23 -24.30 0.79
CA GLU A 153 13.15 -25.40 0.53
C GLU A 153 14.55 -24.89 0.09
N ALA A 154 14.77 -23.57 0.08
CA ALA A 154 16.08 -22.98 -0.22
C ALA A 154 16.91 -22.94 1.07
N GLU A 155 18.22 -23.09 0.95
CA GLU A 155 19.11 -22.95 2.12
C GLU A 155 19.18 -21.51 2.61
N ARG A 156 18.94 -20.53 1.72
CA ARG A 156 18.90 -19.10 2.04
C ARG A 156 17.70 -18.39 1.43
N LEU A 157 17.07 -17.53 2.22
CA LEU A 157 15.92 -16.73 1.82
C LEU A 157 16.17 -15.25 2.10
N ILE A 158 16.09 -14.43 1.04
CA ILE A 158 16.19 -12.98 1.13
C ILE A 158 14.88 -12.36 0.66
N LEU A 159 14.33 -11.42 1.43
CA LEU A 159 13.14 -10.67 1.00
C LEU A 159 13.50 -9.24 0.60
N THR A 160 13.12 -8.84 -0.60
CA THR A 160 13.23 -7.46 -1.06
C THR A 160 11.87 -6.81 -1.25
N GLY A 161 11.84 -5.50 -1.41
CA GLY A 161 10.61 -4.76 -1.66
C GLY A 161 10.71 -3.27 -1.37
N VAL A 162 9.56 -2.63 -1.29
CA VAL A 162 9.45 -1.18 -1.02
C VAL A 162 8.57 -0.93 0.20
N ILE A 163 9.02 -0.03 1.08
CA ILE A 163 8.26 0.46 2.21
C ILE A 163 7.45 1.68 1.79
N GLY A 164 6.19 1.67 2.16
CA GLY A 164 5.28 2.79 2.03
C GLY A 164 4.02 2.53 2.83
N PHE A 165 3.19 3.56 3.05
CA PHE A 165 1.94 3.38 3.79
C PHE A 165 0.98 2.41 3.11
N HIS A 166 0.25 1.66 3.93
CA HIS A 166 -0.81 0.77 3.47
C HIS A 166 -2.07 0.92 4.33
N TYR A 167 -3.20 1.19 3.68
CA TYR A 167 -4.44 1.69 4.28
C TYR A 167 -5.11 0.81 5.36
N PHE A 168 -4.74 -0.48 5.45
CA PHE A 168 -5.17 -1.35 6.56
C PHE A 168 -4.06 -2.20 7.19
N ALA A 169 -2.87 -2.25 6.58
CA ALA A 169 -1.79 -3.14 7.03
C ALA A 169 -0.65 -2.36 7.71
N GLY A 170 -0.88 -1.07 8.01
CA GLY A 170 0.14 -0.11 8.41
C GLY A 170 1.03 0.30 7.24
N PHE A 171 1.87 -0.62 6.80
CA PHE A 171 2.93 -0.40 5.81
C PHE A 171 3.08 -1.56 4.80
N GLY A 172 3.69 -1.31 3.65
CA GLY A 172 4.29 -2.28 2.73
C GLY A 172 5.63 -2.83 3.24
N GLY A 173 6.37 -3.57 2.41
CA GLY A 173 7.70 -4.10 2.73
C GLY A 173 7.75 -5.24 3.74
N GLY A 174 8.95 -5.75 3.99
CA GLY A 174 9.28 -6.79 4.97
C GLY A 174 8.40 -8.01 4.84
N ARG A 175 7.70 -8.35 5.94
CA ARG A 175 6.72 -9.44 6.06
C ARG A 175 5.72 -9.60 4.92
N LYS A 176 5.41 -8.51 4.19
CA LYS A 176 4.48 -8.57 3.04
C LYS A 176 4.99 -9.34 1.84
N SER A 177 6.31 -9.49 1.70
CA SER A 177 6.90 -10.32 0.66
C SER A 177 6.57 -11.81 0.87
N VAL A 178 6.29 -12.23 2.11
CA VAL A 178 5.78 -13.58 2.43
C VAL A 178 4.26 -13.64 2.29
N LEU A 179 3.52 -12.87 3.11
CA LEU A 179 2.06 -12.83 3.10
C LEU A 179 1.60 -11.38 2.81
N PRO A 180 1.01 -11.09 1.65
CA PRO A 180 0.51 -12.01 0.62
C PRO A 180 1.53 -12.45 -0.43
N GLY A 181 2.74 -11.88 -0.48
CA GLY A 181 3.60 -11.90 -1.67
C GLY A 181 3.84 -13.27 -2.31
N ILE A 182 4.10 -14.30 -1.51
CA ILE A 182 4.33 -15.67 -1.99
C ILE A 182 3.42 -16.69 -1.32
N ALA A 183 2.27 -16.25 -0.82
CA ALA A 183 1.32 -17.06 -0.07
C ALA A 183 0.15 -17.55 -0.93
N SER A 184 -0.43 -18.68 -0.56
CA SER A 184 -1.64 -19.22 -1.16
C SER A 184 -2.79 -18.21 -1.18
N ARG A 185 -3.72 -18.35 -2.14
CA ARG A 185 -4.92 -17.52 -2.23
C ARG A 185 -5.73 -17.54 -0.93
N HIS A 186 -5.85 -18.71 -0.30
CA HIS A 186 -6.54 -18.88 0.98
C HIS A 186 -5.94 -17.98 2.05
N ALA A 187 -4.63 -18.06 2.29
CA ALA A 187 -3.94 -17.27 3.31
C ALA A 187 -4.04 -15.77 3.00
N CYS A 188 -3.94 -15.38 1.72
CA CYS A 188 -4.12 -14.00 1.28
C CYS A 188 -5.52 -13.47 1.64
N MET A 189 -6.58 -14.21 1.31
CA MET A 189 -7.96 -13.82 1.60
C MET A 189 -8.21 -13.75 3.12
N ALA A 190 -7.77 -14.76 3.87
CA ALA A 190 -7.96 -14.83 5.32
C ALA A 190 -7.23 -13.69 6.06
N SER A 191 -6.01 -13.34 5.65
CA SER A 191 -5.28 -12.21 6.24
C SER A 191 -5.89 -10.86 5.92
N HIS A 192 -6.49 -10.67 4.73
CA HIS A 192 -7.22 -9.44 4.44
C HIS A 192 -8.55 -9.38 5.21
N PHE A 193 -9.21 -10.51 5.39
CA PHE A 193 -10.43 -10.62 6.19
C PHE A 193 -10.21 -10.22 7.66
N ALA A 194 -9.01 -10.44 8.20
CA ALA A 194 -8.61 -10.00 9.55
C ALA A 194 -8.68 -8.47 9.77
N VAL A 195 -8.98 -7.69 8.73
CA VAL A 195 -9.33 -6.26 8.86
C VAL A 195 -10.61 -6.03 9.66
N LEU A 196 -11.52 -7.01 9.70
CA LEU A 196 -12.74 -6.96 10.52
C LEU A 196 -12.45 -7.47 11.95
N ASN A 197 -13.20 -6.97 12.92
CA ASN A 197 -13.18 -7.53 14.27
C ASN A 197 -13.64 -9.00 14.25
N PRO A 198 -13.18 -9.88 15.16
CA PRO A 198 -13.59 -11.28 15.13
C PRO A 198 -15.10 -11.48 15.34
N GLN A 199 -15.72 -10.66 16.17
CA GLN A 199 -17.16 -10.71 16.46
C GLN A 199 -17.98 -10.17 15.28
N PRO A 200 -19.00 -10.93 14.78
CA PRO A 200 -19.98 -10.41 13.83
C PRO A 200 -20.69 -9.16 14.35
N GLY A 201 -20.82 -8.14 13.50
CA GLY A 201 -21.36 -6.82 13.85
C GLY A 201 -20.34 -5.90 14.53
N GLY A 202 -19.10 -6.36 14.73
CA GLY A 202 -18.02 -5.55 15.31
C GLY A 202 -17.38 -4.58 14.33
N GLY A 203 -17.70 -4.65 13.03
CA GLY A 203 -17.16 -3.77 11.99
C GLY A 203 -15.66 -3.93 11.74
N LYS A 204 -15.09 -2.95 11.04
CA LYS A 204 -13.65 -2.83 10.79
C LYS A 204 -12.90 -2.62 12.11
N ASN A 205 -11.81 -3.36 12.32
CA ASN A 205 -10.92 -3.14 13.46
C ASN A 205 -10.24 -1.75 13.33
N PRO A 206 -10.37 -0.86 14.33
CA PRO A 206 -9.83 0.50 14.24
C PRO A 206 -8.29 0.54 14.21
N LEU A 207 -7.62 -0.53 14.64
CA LEU A 207 -6.17 -0.67 14.60
C LEU A 207 -5.66 -1.11 13.22
N ALA A 208 -6.53 -1.69 12.37
CA ALA A 208 -6.24 -2.03 10.99
C ALA A 208 -6.30 -0.79 10.08
N THR A 209 -5.32 0.11 10.28
CA THR A 209 -5.28 1.44 9.66
C THR A 209 -3.89 1.77 9.10
N THR A 210 -3.81 2.85 8.32
CA THR A 210 -2.58 3.36 7.74
C THR A 210 -1.56 3.72 8.82
N GLY A 211 -0.30 3.37 8.61
CA GLY A 211 0.80 3.78 9.49
C GLY A 211 0.82 3.11 10.87
N ARG A 212 -0.10 2.19 11.16
CA ARG A 212 -0.17 1.48 12.44
C ARG A 212 0.23 0.01 12.30
N LEU A 213 1.31 -0.36 13.00
CA LEU A 213 1.75 -1.74 13.17
C LEU A 213 1.23 -2.33 14.48
N GLU A 214 1.45 -1.64 15.59
CA GLU A 214 1.07 -2.13 16.92
C GLU A 214 -0.44 -2.40 17.06
N GLY A 215 -0.76 -3.62 17.46
CA GLY A 215 -2.13 -4.12 17.63
C GLY A 215 -2.91 -4.32 16.33
N ASN A 216 -2.31 -4.09 15.15
CA ASN A 216 -2.98 -4.28 13.88
C ASN A 216 -3.11 -5.78 13.55
N PRO A 217 -4.33 -6.35 13.49
CA PRO A 217 -4.52 -7.79 13.30
C PRO A 217 -4.05 -8.30 11.94
N VAL A 218 -4.15 -7.47 10.90
CA VAL A 218 -3.65 -7.82 9.55
C VAL A 218 -2.13 -7.87 9.56
N HIS A 219 -1.50 -6.89 10.20
CA HIS A 219 -0.05 -6.90 10.36
C HIS A 219 0.43 -8.11 11.16
N GLN A 220 -0.26 -8.46 12.26
CA GLN A 220 0.10 -9.61 13.08
C GLN A 220 0.07 -10.92 12.29
N ALA A 221 -0.97 -11.15 11.47
CA ALA A 221 -1.03 -12.32 10.60
C ALA A 221 0.17 -12.40 9.63
N MET A 222 0.62 -11.25 9.11
CA MET A 222 1.79 -11.18 8.24
C MET A 222 3.11 -11.38 9.00
N LEU A 223 3.22 -10.86 10.23
CA LEU A 223 4.37 -11.11 11.10
C LEU A 223 4.51 -12.60 11.41
N ASP A 224 3.42 -13.25 11.83
CA ASP A 224 3.40 -14.68 12.15
C ASP A 224 3.86 -15.51 10.94
N ALA A 225 3.32 -15.22 9.75
CA ALA A 225 3.71 -15.91 8.52
C ALA A 225 5.18 -15.67 8.14
N CYS A 226 5.70 -14.45 8.32
CA CYS A 226 7.10 -14.14 8.03
C CYS A 226 8.05 -14.80 9.04
N ALA A 227 7.66 -14.89 10.31
CA ALA A 227 8.42 -15.60 11.33
C ALA A 227 8.48 -17.12 11.06
N MET A 228 7.40 -17.71 10.50
CA MET A 228 7.42 -19.11 10.05
C MET A 228 8.33 -19.34 8.85
N ALA A 229 8.43 -18.36 7.95
CA ALA A 229 9.30 -18.43 6.77
C ALA A 229 10.79 -18.16 7.08
N ASP A 230 11.05 -17.50 8.21
CA ASP A 230 12.38 -17.25 8.79
C ASP A 230 13.46 -16.79 7.78
N PRO A 231 13.27 -15.65 7.09
CA PRO A 231 14.24 -15.17 6.10
C PRO A 231 15.55 -14.71 6.76
N ASP A 232 16.69 -15.01 6.12
CA ASP A 232 18.03 -14.64 6.61
C ASP A 232 18.23 -13.12 6.73
N LEU A 233 17.69 -12.36 5.76
CA LEU A 233 17.70 -10.90 5.77
C LEU A 233 16.64 -10.31 4.84
N ILE A 234 16.41 -9.01 5.00
CA ILE A 234 15.64 -8.21 4.04
C ILE A 234 16.47 -7.07 3.44
N LEU A 235 16.02 -6.56 2.29
CA LEU A 235 16.46 -5.29 1.72
C LEU A 235 15.23 -4.53 1.21
N ASN A 236 14.84 -3.45 1.88
CA ASN A 236 13.70 -2.64 1.48
C ASN A 236 14.10 -1.21 1.13
N THR A 237 13.59 -0.72 0.02
CA THR A 237 13.77 0.67 -0.40
C THR A 237 12.64 1.56 0.12
N VAL A 238 12.94 2.84 0.26
CA VAL A 238 11.96 3.93 0.40
C VAL A 238 12.16 4.86 -0.79
N LEU A 239 11.07 5.15 -1.50
CA LEU A 239 11.10 5.97 -2.71
C LEU A 239 10.56 7.37 -2.45
N SER A 240 11.09 8.36 -3.16
CA SER A 240 10.55 9.71 -3.26
C SER A 240 9.30 9.74 -4.15
N LEU A 241 8.63 10.90 -4.21
CA LEU A 241 7.45 11.09 -5.08
C LEU A 241 7.77 10.94 -6.57
N ASP A 242 9.00 11.27 -6.97
CA ASP A 242 9.54 11.07 -8.32
C ASP A 242 10.18 9.68 -8.52
N LYS A 243 9.92 8.74 -7.59
CA LYS A 243 10.35 7.34 -7.64
C LYS A 243 11.88 7.14 -7.59
N ARG A 244 12.64 8.07 -7.00
CA ARG A 244 14.07 7.85 -6.71
C ARG A 244 14.22 7.12 -5.38
N ILE A 245 15.20 6.24 -5.27
CA ILE A 245 15.55 5.59 -4.00
C ILE A 245 16.13 6.65 -3.06
N MET A 246 15.44 6.89 -1.94
CA MET A 246 15.84 7.86 -0.93
C MET A 246 16.56 7.25 0.26
N ALA A 247 16.16 6.03 0.61
CA ALA A 247 16.74 5.26 1.68
C ALA A 247 16.58 3.77 1.35
N ALA A 248 17.47 2.96 1.91
CA ALA A 248 17.37 1.51 1.90
C ALA A 248 17.65 1.00 3.30
N PHE A 249 16.93 -0.04 3.71
CA PHE A 249 17.04 -0.67 5.02
C PHE A 249 17.26 -2.16 4.80
N ALA A 250 18.36 -2.68 5.32
CA ALA A 250 18.69 -4.08 5.21
C ALA A 250 19.19 -4.63 6.55
N GLY A 251 18.88 -5.89 6.82
CA GLY A 251 19.24 -6.57 8.06
C GLY A 251 18.18 -7.58 8.48
N SER A 252 18.00 -7.73 9.80
CA SER A 252 16.95 -8.58 10.36
C SER A 252 15.58 -8.15 9.82
N TRP A 253 14.74 -9.14 9.50
CA TRP A 253 13.50 -8.88 8.76
C TRP A 253 12.49 -8.02 9.51
N GLN A 254 12.55 -8.03 10.85
CA GLN A 254 11.68 -7.21 11.69
C GLN A 254 12.29 -5.83 11.95
N GLU A 255 13.52 -5.74 12.47
CA GLU A 255 14.08 -4.46 12.93
C GLU A 255 14.35 -3.52 11.75
N ALA A 256 14.91 -4.03 10.64
CA ALA A 256 15.14 -3.23 9.45
C ALA A 256 13.82 -2.75 8.81
N HIS A 257 12.76 -3.57 8.87
CA HIS A 257 11.43 -3.19 8.39
C HIS A 257 10.82 -2.09 9.26
N GLU A 258 10.88 -2.23 10.58
CA GLU A 258 10.38 -1.24 11.52
C GLU A 258 11.14 0.08 11.43
N GLU A 259 12.46 0.04 11.25
CA GLU A 259 13.28 1.23 11.04
C GLU A 259 12.89 1.97 9.76
N GLY A 260 12.74 1.23 8.65
CA GLY A 260 12.26 1.81 7.41
C GLY A 260 10.83 2.36 7.51
N CYS A 261 9.95 1.74 8.30
CA CYS A 261 8.61 2.27 8.58
C CYS A 261 8.67 3.59 9.38
N ARG A 262 9.53 3.67 10.40
CA ARG A 262 9.76 4.92 11.17
C ARG A 262 10.30 6.03 10.26
N PHE A 263 11.27 5.71 9.40
CA PHE A 263 11.80 6.65 8.42
C PHE A 263 10.71 7.13 7.46
N TYR A 264 9.92 6.22 6.89
CA TYR A 264 8.83 6.56 5.98
C TYR A 264 7.79 7.45 6.67
N ALA A 265 7.33 7.05 7.85
CA ALA A 265 6.34 7.82 8.60
C ALA A 265 6.81 9.25 8.91
N LYS A 266 8.10 9.44 9.24
CA LYS A 266 8.67 10.76 9.51
C LYS A 266 8.61 11.70 8.29
N HIS A 267 8.79 11.20 7.07
CA HIS A 267 8.89 12.03 5.86
C HIS A 267 7.57 12.16 5.09
N PHE A 268 6.68 11.16 5.21
CA PHE A 268 5.42 11.09 4.47
C PHE A 268 4.19 11.31 5.38
N SER A 269 4.38 11.76 6.61
CA SER A 269 3.29 12.23 7.47
C SER A 269 3.30 13.75 7.61
N PHE A 270 2.11 14.31 7.79
CA PHE A 270 1.92 15.72 8.11
C PHE A 270 1.36 15.84 9.54
N PRO A 271 2.08 16.51 10.47
CA PRO A 271 1.58 16.73 11.82
C PRO A 271 0.39 17.68 11.80
N LEU A 272 -0.79 17.14 12.08
CA LEU A 272 -2.05 17.84 12.07
C LEU A 272 -2.33 18.44 13.45
N LYS A 273 -2.28 19.78 13.54
CA LYS A 273 -2.61 20.51 14.78
C LYS A 273 -4.09 20.37 15.14
N GLU A 274 -4.95 20.57 14.16
CA GLU A 274 -6.40 20.50 14.32
C GLU A 274 -7.04 19.94 13.05
N LYS A 275 -8.13 19.20 13.23
CA LYS A 275 -8.97 18.73 12.12
C LYS A 275 -9.79 19.90 11.54
N ALA A 276 -10.07 19.85 10.25
CA ALA A 276 -10.82 20.87 9.52
C ALA A 276 -12.30 20.49 9.32
N ASP A 277 -13.13 21.50 9.08
CA ASP A 277 -14.54 21.33 8.70
C ASP A 277 -14.66 20.90 7.24
N LEU A 278 -13.75 21.40 6.39
CA LEU A 278 -13.64 21.09 4.97
C LEU A 278 -12.25 20.53 4.65
N VAL A 279 -12.20 19.41 3.93
CA VAL A 279 -10.96 18.93 3.29
C VAL A 279 -11.18 18.84 1.79
N ILE A 280 -10.32 19.50 1.02
CA ILE A 280 -10.33 19.43 -0.44
C ILE A 280 -9.14 18.59 -0.86
N VAL A 281 -9.38 17.46 -1.51
CA VAL A 281 -8.35 16.48 -1.83
C VAL A 281 -8.41 16.09 -3.30
N SER A 282 -7.25 16.18 -3.97
CA SER A 282 -7.00 15.57 -5.27
C SER A 282 -6.12 14.33 -5.08
N CYS A 283 -6.26 13.32 -5.95
CA CYS A 283 -5.31 12.21 -5.96
C CYS A 283 -3.95 12.55 -6.60
N GLY A 284 -3.80 13.75 -7.17
CA GLY A 284 -2.63 14.15 -7.95
C GLY A 284 -2.75 13.92 -9.46
N GLY A 285 -3.96 13.63 -9.97
CA GLY A 285 -4.24 13.35 -11.38
C GLY A 285 -3.70 12.00 -11.86
N PHE A 286 -3.75 11.77 -13.18
CA PHE A 286 -3.37 10.51 -13.79
C PHE A 286 -1.87 10.25 -13.62
N PRO A 287 -1.44 9.02 -13.27
CA PRO A 287 -2.26 7.80 -13.12
C PRO A 287 -2.78 7.54 -11.69
N LYS A 288 -2.68 8.49 -10.76
CA LYS A 288 -3.03 8.30 -9.34
C LYS A 288 -4.54 8.25 -9.09
N ASP A 289 -5.36 8.84 -9.97
CA ASP A 289 -6.83 8.73 -9.99
C ASP A 289 -7.36 7.87 -11.15
N ILE A 290 -6.60 6.89 -11.62
CA ILE A 290 -7.01 6.05 -12.75
C ILE A 290 -8.33 5.33 -12.50
N ASN A 291 -8.57 4.85 -11.28
CA ASN A 291 -9.82 4.20 -10.86
C ASN A 291 -10.12 4.44 -9.37
N LEU A 292 -11.36 4.15 -8.96
CA LEU A 292 -11.84 4.49 -7.63
C LEU A 292 -11.15 3.70 -6.49
N ILE A 293 -10.75 2.44 -6.73
CA ILE A 293 -9.96 1.66 -5.76
C ILE A 293 -8.60 2.33 -5.49
N GLN A 294 -7.91 2.85 -6.51
CA GLN A 294 -6.66 3.58 -6.28
C GLN A 294 -6.92 4.93 -5.60
N ALA A 295 -7.95 5.65 -6.05
CA ALA A 295 -8.32 6.96 -5.51
C ALA A 295 -8.70 6.89 -4.02
N HIS A 296 -9.27 5.76 -3.56
CA HIS A 296 -9.63 5.51 -2.16
C HIS A 296 -8.48 5.78 -1.18
N LYS A 297 -7.21 5.59 -1.58
CA LYS A 297 -6.05 5.92 -0.73
C LYS A 297 -6.05 7.40 -0.31
N SER A 298 -6.32 8.30 -1.25
CA SER A 298 -6.40 9.74 -1.00
C SER A 298 -7.56 10.07 -0.07
N MET A 299 -8.71 9.43 -0.27
CA MET A 299 -9.88 9.55 0.61
C MET A 299 -9.59 9.02 2.03
N GLU A 300 -8.88 7.91 2.17
CA GLU A 300 -8.44 7.37 3.46
C GLU A 300 -7.58 8.39 4.22
N TYR A 301 -6.60 9.00 3.57
CA TYR A 301 -5.69 9.93 4.24
C TYR A 301 -6.39 11.26 4.54
N ALA A 302 -7.17 11.79 3.58
CA ALA A 302 -7.96 13.00 3.78
C ALA A 302 -8.97 12.87 4.93
N SER A 303 -9.53 11.67 5.14
CA SER A 303 -10.46 11.44 6.26
C SER A 303 -9.82 11.64 7.64
N GLN A 304 -8.49 11.52 7.76
CA GLN A 304 -7.77 11.79 9.01
C GLN A 304 -7.72 13.29 9.34
N ALA A 305 -7.85 14.15 8.33
CA ALA A 305 -7.85 15.60 8.48
C ALA A 305 -9.24 16.21 8.74
N LEU A 306 -10.31 15.40 8.72
CA LEU A 306 -11.69 15.86 8.91
C LEU A 306 -12.17 15.74 10.36
N LYS A 307 -12.90 16.77 10.81
CA LYS A 307 -13.80 16.67 11.97
C LYS A 307 -14.93 15.70 11.66
N ASP A 308 -15.48 15.06 12.68
CA ASP A 308 -16.65 14.19 12.50
C ASP A 308 -17.83 14.99 11.93
N GLY A 309 -18.52 14.44 10.93
CA GLY A 309 -19.56 15.14 10.17
C GLY A 309 -19.05 16.20 9.18
N GLY A 310 -17.73 16.41 9.08
CA GLY A 310 -17.12 17.35 8.13
C GLY A 310 -17.37 17.00 6.66
N VAL A 311 -17.00 17.93 5.78
CA VAL A 311 -17.21 17.84 4.34
C VAL A 311 -15.92 17.53 3.61
N MET A 312 -15.91 16.52 2.74
CA MET A 312 -14.80 16.23 1.83
C MET A 312 -15.19 16.62 0.41
N VAL A 313 -14.39 17.46 -0.24
CA VAL A 313 -14.43 17.62 -1.71
C VAL A 313 -13.32 16.76 -2.29
N PHE A 314 -13.70 15.72 -3.03
CA PHE A 314 -12.80 14.69 -3.50
C PHE A 314 -12.73 14.67 -5.02
N LEU A 315 -11.54 14.93 -5.57
CA LEU A 315 -11.29 14.92 -7.02
C LEU A 315 -10.61 13.61 -7.43
N ALA A 316 -11.32 12.84 -8.25
CA ALA A 316 -10.79 11.60 -8.83
C ALA A 316 -11.50 11.31 -10.16
N GLU A 317 -10.78 11.45 -11.29
CA GLU A 317 -11.38 11.25 -12.62
C GLU A 317 -11.94 9.84 -12.80
N CYS A 318 -11.20 8.83 -12.33
CA CYS A 318 -11.58 7.42 -12.40
C CYS A 318 -11.90 6.97 -13.83
N ARG A 319 -11.04 7.31 -14.81
CA ARG A 319 -11.24 6.97 -16.23
C ARG A 319 -11.36 5.47 -16.51
N ASP A 320 -10.81 4.64 -15.64
CA ASP A 320 -10.89 3.17 -15.67
C ASP A 320 -11.96 2.63 -14.69
N GLY A 321 -12.95 3.47 -14.38
CA GLY A 321 -14.08 3.15 -13.53
C GLY A 321 -13.68 2.77 -12.11
N PHE A 322 -14.26 1.68 -11.62
CA PHE A 322 -14.08 1.24 -10.23
C PHE A 322 -12.74 0.53 -9.97
N GLY A 323 -12.08 0.01 -11.02
CA GLY A 323 -10.83 -0.75 -10.92
C GLY A 323 -10.99 -2.25 -10.63
N ASN A 324 -12.19 -2.68 -10.26
CA ASN A 324 -12.58 -4.09 -10.18
C ASN A 324 -14.08 -4.22 -10.47
N ALA A 325 -14.46 -5.24 -11.24
CA ALA A 325 -15.83 -5.45 -11.69
C ALA A 325 -16.83 -5.69 -10.55
N THR A 326 -16.42 -6.29 -9.43
CA THR A 326 -17.33 -6.56 -8.30
C THR A 326 -17.39 -5.43 -7.28
N PHE A 327 -16.45 -4.48 -7.32
CA PHE A 327 -16.33 -3.41 -6.32
C PHE A 327 -17.63 -2.61 -6.16
N TYR A 328 -18.26 -2.20 -7.26
CA TYR A 328 -19.47 -1.39 -7.23
C TYR A 328 -20.68 -2.17 -6.69
N ASN A 329 -20.74 -3.49 -6.92
CA ASN A 329 -21.87 -4.32 -6.53
C ASN A 329 -22.06 -4.36 -5.00
N TRP A 330 -20.98 -4.15 -4.25
CA TRP A 330 -21.02 -4.11 -2.79
C TRP A 330 -21.90 -2.97 -2.25
N PHE A 331 -22.03 -1.86 -2.98
CA PHE A 331 -22.87 -0.74 -2.56
C PHE A 331 -24.36 -1.01 -2.66
N ARG A 332 -24.80 -2.20 -3.11
CA ARG A 332 -26.18 -2.66 -2.90
C ARG A 332 -26.54 -2.75 -1.41
N HIS A 333 -25.55 -2.99 -0.54
CA HIS A 333 -25.72 -3.02 0.90
C HIS A 333 -25.54 -1.59 1.45
N LYS A 334 -26.64 -0.94 1.84
CA LYS A 334 -26.61 0.46 2.33
C LYS A 334 -26.36 0.56 3.84
N ARG A 335 -26.62 -0.51 4.59
CA ARG A 335 -26.37 -0.59 6.03
C ARG A 335 -25.08 -1.35 6.31
N LEU A 336 -24.25 -0.84 7.23
CA LEU A 336 -22.93 -1.42 7.50
C LEU A 336 -23.03 -2.81 8.13
N ASP A 337 -24.01 -3.08 8.98
CA ASP A 337 -24.21 -4.40 9.58
C ASP A 337 -24.55 -5.47 8.53
N GLU A 338 -25.45 -5.18 7.59
CA GLU A 338 -25.78 -6.06 6.47
C GLU A 338 -24.60 -6.25 5.51
N PHE A 339 -23.88 -5.17 5.22
CA PHE A 339 -22.69 -5.21 4.38
C PHE A 339 -21.63 -6.11 5.02
N GLU A 340 -21.33 -5.90 6.30
CA GLU A 340 -20.37 -6.72 7.05
C GLU A 340 -20.78 -8.19 7.03
N ALA A 341 -22.05 -8.51 7.30
CA ALA A 341 -22.56 -9.88 7.26
C ALA A 341 -22.32 -10.54 5.89
N ALA A 342 -22.62 -9.84 4.80
CA ALA A 342 -22.37 -10.33 3.44
C ALA A 342 -20.86 -10.52 3.16
N LEU A 343 -20.01 -9.61 3.64
CA LEU A 343 -18.55 -9.71 3.49
C LEU A 343 -17.96 -10.90 4.27
N ARG A 344 -18.58 -11.29 5.39
CA ARG A 344 -18.19 -12.48 6.17
C ARG A 344 -18.62 -13.78 5.52
N GLU A 345 -19.81 -13.80 4.93
CA GLU A 345 -20.33 -14.98 4.24
C GLU A 345 -19.54 -15.28 2.97
N HIS A 346 -19.25 -14.24 2.18
CA HIS A 346 -18.58 -14.35 0.89
C HIS A 346 -17.53 -13.24 0.71
N TYR A 347 -16.36 -13.44 1.30
CA TYR A 347 -15.28 -12.47 1.19
C TYR A 347 -14.77 -12.35 -0.26
N GLU A 348 -14.86 -11.14 -0.82
CA GLU A 348 -14.23 -10.80 -2.10
C GLU A 348 -13.19 -9.71 -1.92
N ILE A 349 -12.12 -9.78 -2.71
CA ILE A 349 -11.06 -8.77 -2.72
C ILE A 349 -11.65 -7.41 -3.10
N ASN A 350 -11.36 -6.40 -2.29
CA ASN A 350 -11.87 -5.02 -2.34
C ASN A 350 -13.28 -4.84 -1.76
N GLY A 351 -13.98 -5.90 -1.32
CA GLY A 351 -15.21 -5.76 -0.54
C GLY A 351 -14.97 -5.00 0.77
N GLN A 352 -13.83 -5.24 1.43
CA GLN A 352 -13.39 -4.48 2.59
C GLN A 352 -13.06 -3.00 2.28
N THR A 353 -12.60 -2.72 1.06
CA THR A 353 -12.33 -1.36 0.60
C THR A 353 -13.64 -0.61 0.35
N ALA A 354 -14.63 -1.27 -0.27
CA ALA A 354 -15.97 -0.74 -0.44
C ALA A 354 -16.66 -0.51 0.92
N TYR A 355 -16.52 -1.45 1.87
CA TYR A 355 -16.99 -1.28 3.25
C TYR A 355 -16.36 -0.06 3.93
N SER A 356 -15.04 0.10 3.80
CA SER A 356 -14.29 1.26 4.32
C SER A 356 -14.76 2.58 3.68
N MET A 357 -15.13 2.56 2.40
CA MET A 357 -15.65 3.72 1.68
C MET A 357 -17.02 4.12 2.19
N LEU A 358 -17.96 3.17 2.27
CA LEU A 358 -19.31 3.43 2.79
C LEU A 358 -19.26 3.92 4.24
N THR A 359 -18.40 3.33 5.08
CA THR A 359 -18.20 3.78 6.46
C THR A 359 -17.82 5.27 6.53
N LYS A 360 -16.97 5.74 5.62
CA LYS A 360 -16.58 7.15 5.54
C LYS A 360 -17.68 8.01 4.95
N ALA A 361 -18.38 7.55 3.92
CA ALA A 361 -19.51 8.26 3.32
C ALA A 361 -20.69 8.44 4.29
N GLN A 362 -20.82 7.56 5.28
CA GLN A 362 -21.79 7.72 6.38
C GLN A 362 -21.29 8.63 7.51
N ARG A 363 -19.98 8.68 7.75
CA ARG A 363 -19.37 9.52 8.80
C ARG A 363 -19.12 10.96 8.37
N PHE A 364 -18.86 11.18 7.08
CA PHE A 364 -18.52 12.47 6.49
C PHE A 364 -19.39 12.72 5.28
N ARG A 365 -19.58 13.98 4.93
CA ARG A 365 -20.29 14.33 3.70
C ARG A 365 -19.29 14.46 2.56
N ILE A 366 -19.32 13.53 1.63
CA ILE A 366 -18.31 13.43 0.57
C ILE A 366 -18.92 13.87 -0.74
N ILE A 367 -18.34 14.90 -1.34
CA ILE A 367 -18.70 15.42 -2.66
C ILE A 367 -17.62 14.95 -3.64
N LEU A 368 -17.99 14.06 -4.56
CA LEU A 368 -17.08 13.44 -5.51
C LEU A 368 -17.18 14.13 -6.87
N VAL A 369 -16.06 14.69 -7.31
CA VAL A 369 -15.84 15.12 -8.70
C VAL A 369 -15.20 13.96 -9.45
N SER A 370 -15.94 13.37 -10.40
CA SER A 370 -15.53 12.19 -11.16
C SER A 370 -16.29 12.05 -12.49
N ASN A 371 -15.90 11.07 -13.32
CA ASN A 371 -16.63 10.70 -14.54
C ASN A 371 -17.80 9.71 -14.31
N PHE A 372 -18.11 9.36 -13.06
CA PHE A 372 -19.26 8.50 -12.76
C PHE A 372 -20.58 9.24 -12.93
N SER A 373 -21.66 8.50 -13.17
CA SER A 373 -23.01 9.09 -13.19
C SER A 373 -23.44 9.53 -11.78
N ALA A 374 -24.34 10.51 -11.70
CA ALA A 374 -24.90 10.97 -10.41
C ALA A 374 -25.46 9.80 -9.58
N HIS A 375 -26.22 8.92 -10.22
CA HIS A 375 -26.75 7.69 -9.62
C HIS A 375 -25.65 6.82 -9.01
N GLN A 376 -24.54 6.58 -9.73
CA GLN A 376 -23.45 5.77 -9.19
C GLN A 376 -22.81 6.37 -7.95
N VAL A 377 -22.61 7.70 -7.94
CA VAL A 377 -22.03 8.40 -6.79
C VAL A 377 -22.97 8.36 -5.59
N GLU A 378 -24.27 8.59 -5.81
CA GLU A 378 -25.32 8.55 -4.80
C GLU A 378 -25.49 7.14 -4.21
N GLU A 379 -25.42 6.10 -5.04
CA GLU A 379 -25.47 4.72 -4.57
C GLU A 379 -24.33 4.37 -3.61
N MET A 380 -23.16 4.99 -3.76
CA MET A 380 -22.03 4.83 -2.85
C MET A 380 -22.15 5.68 -1.57
N GLY A 381 -23.24 6.42 -1.41
CA GLY A 381 -23.49 7.31 -0.26
C GLY A 381 -22.82 8.68 -0.36
N MET A 382 -22.39 9.08 -1.56
CA MET A 382 -21.69 10.35 -1.81
C MET A 382 -22.54 11.31 -2.64
N LEU A 383 -22.10 12.56 -2.76
CA LEU A 383 -22.77 13.60 -3.55
C LEU A 383 -22.00 13.85 -4.86
N PRO A 384 -22.64 13.80 -6.03
CA PRO A 384 -21.98 14.04 -7.30
C PRO A 384 -21.74 15.54 -7.54
N ALA A 385 -20.58 15.87 -8.13
CA ALA A 385 -20.31 17.19 -8.69
C ALA A 385 -19.50 17.06 -9.99
N HIS A 386 -19.64 18.03 -10.90
CA HIS A 386 -18.99 18.00 -12.23
C HIS A 386 -17.73 18.85 -12.32
N SER A 387 -17.52 19.74 -11.35
CA SER A 387 -16.34 20.60 -11.28
C SER A 387 -15.95 20.87 -9.83
N LEU A 388 -14.70 21.28 -9.61
CA LEU A 388 -14.23 21.72 -8.30
C LEU A 388 -15.04 22.92 -7.78
N HIS A 389 -15.37 23.86 -8.66
CA HIS A 389 -16.15 25.05 -8.32
C HIS A 389 -17.52 24.65 -7.76
N ASP A 390 -18.24 23.78 -8.46
CA ASP A 390 -19.58 23.35 -8.04
C ASP A 390 -19.52 22.53 -6.75
N ALA A 391 -18.48 21.70 -6.60
CA ALA A 391 -18.27 20.92 -5.40
C ALA A 391 -18.01 21.80 -4.16
N VAL A 392 -17.22 22.88 -4.31
CA VAL A 392 -16.97 23.84 -3.23
C VAL A 392 -18.25 24.62 -2.89
N ALA A 393 -18.98 25.10 -3.90
CA ALA A 393 -20.25 25.79 -3.68
C ALA A 393 -21.30 24.89 -2.98
N MET A 394 -21.33 23.60 -3.31
CA MET A 394 -22.16 22.60 -2.63
C MET A 394 -21.65 22.31 -1.21
N ALA A 395 -20.34 22.31 -0.98
CA ALA A 395 -19.76 22.10 0.34
C ALA A 395 -20.19 23.19 1.32
N GLU A 396 -20.15 24.46 0.90
CA GLU A 396 -20.48 25.63 1.72
C GLU A 396 -21.88 25.61 2.32
N GLN A 397 -22.85 24.96 1.66
CA GLN A 397 -24.23 24.89 2.15
C GLN A 397 -24.40 24.09 3.46
N TYR A 398 -23.38 23.36 3.89
CA TYR A 398 -23.44 22.49 5.07
C TYR A 398 -22.29 22.74 6.04
N LEU A 399 -21.46 23.74 5.75
CA LEU A 399 -20.37 24.13 6.62
C LEU A 399 -20.86 25.19 7.62
N PRO A 400 -20.35 25.22 8.86
CA PRO A 400 -20.67 26.27 9.82
C PRO A 400 -20.16 27.63 9.35
N SER A 401 -20.72 28.74 9.84
CA SER A 401 -20.37 30.10 9.37
C SER A 401 -18.88 30.45 9.46
N ASP A 402 -18.11 29.83 10.37
CA ASP A 402 -16.69 30.07 10.66
C ASP A 402 -15.77 28.91 10.22
N TRP A 403 -16.24 28.05 9.30
CA TRP A 403 -15.52 26.89 8.79
C TRP A 403 -14.09 27.19 8.32
N ARG A 404 -13.23 26.16 8.48
CA ARG A 404 -11.83 26.15 8.06
C ARG A 404 -11.54 24.99 7.12
N ALA A 405 -10.71 25.22 6.10
CA ALA A 405 -10.33 24.21 5.11
C ALA A 405 -8.86 23.79 5.17
N LEU A 406 -8.61 22.50 4.96
CA LEU A 406 -7.30 21.97 4.59
C LEU A 406 -7.33 21.49 3.15
N VAL A 407 -6.23 21.68 2.43
CA VAL A 407 -6.10 21.26 1.02
C VAL A 407 -5.01 20.21 0.91
N MET A 408 -5.30 19.12 0.20
CA MET A 408 -4.37 18.05 -0.15
C MET A 408 -4.23 17.96 -1.67
N PRO A 409 -3.22 18.62 -2.27
CA PRO A 409 -3.01 18.57 -3.72
C PRO A 409 -2.70 17.17 -4.25
N GLU A 410 -2.11 16.32 -3.40
CA GLU A 410 -1.84 14.92 -3.68
C GLU A 410 -2.15 14.06 -2.44
N GLY A 411 -3.42 13.71 -2.26
CA GLY A 411 -3.92 13.05 -1.06
C GLY A 411 -3.29 11.69 -0.78
N GLY A 412 -2.85 10.97 -1.81
CA GLY A 412 -2.24 9.64 -1.67
C GLY A 412 -0.78 9.65 -1.24
N SER A 413 -0.13 10.82 -1.11
CA SER A 413 1.31 10.92 -0.86
C SER A 413 1.70 11.36 0.54
N VAL A 414 0.76 11.86 1.33
CA VAL A 414 1.02 12.38 2.68
C VAL A 414 -0.13 12.01 3.61
N LEU A 415 0.21 11.41 4.75
CA LEU A 415 -0.76 11.01 5.77
C LEU A 415 -0.89 12.12 6.82
N PRO A 416 -2.06 12.76 6.98
CA PRO A 416 -2.31 13.61 8.14
C PRO A 416 -2.33 12.76 9.42
N VAL A 417 -1.53 13.14 10.41
CA VAL A 417 -1.45 12.45 11.71
C VAL A 417 -1.67 13.47 12.81
N ALA A 418 -2.66 13.23 13.68
CA ALA A 418 -2.92 14.10 14.82
C ALA A 418 -1.68 14.15 15.73
N VAL A 419 -1.28 15.36 16.14
CA VAL A 419 -0.22 15.53 17.14
C VAL A 419 -0.83 15.21 18.51
N SER A 420 -0.31 14.17 19.17
CA SER A 420 -0.70 13.79 20.54
C SER A 420 -0.10 14.71 21.59
#